data_AF-A0A2D6LBW4-F1
#
_entry.id   AF-A0A2D6LBW4-F1
#
_cell.length_a   1.000
_cell.length_b   1.000
_cell.length_c   1.000
_cell.angle_alpha   90.00
_cell.angle_beta   90.00
_cell.angle_gamma   90.00
#
_symmetry.space_group_name_H-M   'P 1'
#
loop_
_entity.id
_entity.type
_entity.pdbx_description
1 polymer ?
#
loop_
_entity_poly.entity_id
_entity_poly.type
_entity_poly.pdbx_seq_one_letter_code
_entity_poly.pdbx_strand_id
1 'polypeptide(L)'
;MARVLKRPVEVDPKDFTREVPPTGMIKGIDLVTEGILTLTKVRELLSNGMQKQSMGESRDGAAELAEMLIGVDRVHFFVGLAQNPAYKKTYLPRELETRQAIVKKIAQALDKRGIEVTVEIA
;
A
#
# COMPACT_ATOMS: atom_id res chain seq x y z
N MET A 1 -2.92 -9.79 8.17
CA MET A 1 -3.18 -9.12 9.45
C MET A 1 -4.44 -9.62 10.16
N ALA A 2 -5.62 -9.62 9.52
CA ALA A 2 -6.88 -10.11 10.09
C ALA A 2 -6.78 -11.40 10.95
N ARG A 3 -6.17 -12.46 10.41
CA ARG A 3 -5.93 -13.74 11.12
C ARG A 3 -5.14 -13.57 12.43
N VAL A 4 -4.09 -12.75 12.42
CA VAL A 4 -3.21 -12.52 13.58
C VAL A 4 -3.93 -11.69 14.63
N LEU A 5 -4.65 -10.65 14.19
CA LEU A 5 -5.41 -9.76 15.07
C LEU A 5 -6.73 -10.35 15.58
N LYS A 6 -7.14 -11.52 15.05
CA LYS A 6 -8.47 -12.12 15.27
C LYS A 6 -9.60 -11.12 14.97
N ARG A 7 -9.41 -10.27 13.96
CA ARG A 7 -10.39 -9.28 13.48
C ARG A 7 -10.72 -9.59 12.02
N PRO A 8 -11.99 -9.74 11.63
CA PRO A 8 -12.35 -10.01 10.24
C PRO A 8 -11.95 -8.83 9.35
N VAL A 9 -11.73 -9.11 8.07
CA VAL A 9 -11.74 -8.06 7.05
C VAL A 9 -13.20 -7.84 6.69
N GLU A 10 -13.70 -6.65 6.95
CA GLU A 10 -15.00 -6.20 6.50
C GLU A 10 -14.84 -5.56 5.11
N VAL A 11 -15.80 -5.82 4.24
CA VAL A 11 -15.85 -5.26 2.88
C VAL A 11 -17.23 -4.64 2.75
N ASP A 12 -17.32 -3.34 2.47
CA ASP A 12 -18.61 -2.68 2.31
C ASP A 12 -19.27 -3.22 1.02
N PRO A 13 -20.48 -3.81 1.09
CA PRO A 13 -21.22 -4.26 -0.09
C PRO A 13 -21.50 -3.15 -1.10
N LYS A 14 -21.43 -1.87 -0.71
CA LYS A 14 -21.64 -0.71 -1.59
C LYS A 14 -20.46 -0.43 -2.51
N ASP A 15 -19.26 -0.92 -2.20
CA ASP A 15 -18.05 -0.74 -3.01
C ASP A 15 -17.92 -1.79 -4.13
N PHE A 16 -18.95 -2.60 -4.39
CA PHE A 16 -18.99 -3.58 -5.50
C PHE A 16 -19.12 -2.95 -6.91
N THR A 17 -19.07 -1.62 -7.04
CA THR A 17 -19.14 -0.97 -8.34
C THR A 17 -17.75 -0.77 -8.96
N ARG A 18 -17.44 -1.64 -9.94
CA ARG A 18 -16.48 -1.51 -11.05
C ARG A 18 -14.98 -1.42 -10.71
N GLU A 19 -14.29 -2.49 -11.08
CA GLU A 19 -12.85 -2.61 -11.43
C GLU A 19 -11.79 -2.31 -10.36
N VAL A 20 -12.12 -1.68 -9.23
CA VAL A 20 -11.19 -1.44 -8.11
C VAL A 20 -11.69 -2.21 -6.88
N PRO A 21 -10.92 -3.15 -6.30
CA PRO A 21 -11.31 -3.84 -5.08
C PRO A 21 -11.50 -2.84 -3.93
N PRO A 22 -12.56 -2.97 -3.11
CA PRO A 22 -12.77 -2.10 -1.96
C PRO A 22 -11.56 -2.16 -1.04
N THR A 23 -11.15 -1.02 -0.48
CA THR A 23 -10.23 -1.01 0.65
C THR A 23 -10.86 -1.84 1.76
N GLY A 24 -10.17 -2.90 2.19
CA GLY A 24 -10.66 -3.72 3.29
C GLY A 24 -10.75 -2.86 4.55
N MET A 25 -11.71 -3.16 5.42
CA MET A 25 -11.76 -2.55 6.75
C MET A 25 -11.33 -3.59 7.78
N ILE A 26 -10.34 -3.25 8.59
CA ILE A 26 -10.00 -4.00 9.80
C ILE A 26 -10.06 -3.00 10.94
N LYS A 27 -10.92 -3.23 11.94
CA LYS A 27 -11.04 -2.33 13.09
C LYS A 27 -9.66 -2.01 13.69
N GLY A 28 -9.35 -0.72 13.80
CA GLY A 28 -8.06 -0.21 14.31
C GLY A 28 -6.93 -0.19 13.29
N ILE A 29 -7.22 -0.33 12.00
CA ILE A 29 -6.31 -0.06 10.88
C ILE A 29 -7.02 0.94 9.97
N ASP A 30 -6.39 2.08 9.72
CA ASP A 30 -7.00 3.19 8.96
C ASP A 30 -7.18 2.85 7.47
N LEU A 31 -6.25 2.07 6.90
CA LEU A 31 -6.26 1.69 5.50
C LEU A 31 -5.80 0.23 5.29
N VAL A 32 -6.62 -0.57 4.62
CA VAL A 32 -6.24 -1.93 4.16
C VAL A 32 -6.37 -2.00 2.65
N THR A 33 -5.33 -2.46 1.98
CA THR A 33 -5.25 -2.52 0.51
C THR A 33 -4.81 -3.91 0.04
N GLU A 34 -4.79 -4.16 -1.27
CA GLU A 34 -4.42 -5.49 -1.80
C GLU A 34 -2.94 -5.84 -1.61
N GLY A 35 -2.10 -4.85 -1.29
CA GLY A 35 -0.70 -5.02 -0.94
C GLY A 35 0.25 -4.58 -2.04
N ILE A 36 0.88 -5.52 -2.76
CA ILE A 36 2.02 -5.20 -3.64
C ILE A 36 1.66 -4.31 -4.84
N LEU A 37 0.43 -4.43 -5.36
CA LEU A 37 -0.06 -3.59 -6.46
C LEU A 37 -0.15 -2.13 -6.01
N THR A 38 -0.81 -1.90 -4.86
CA THR A 38 -0.92 -0.57 -4.25
C THR A 38 0.46 0.03 -3.96
N LEU A 39 1.39 -0.74 -3.37
CA LEU A 39 2.74 -0.25 -3.08
C LEU A 39 3.53 0.11 -4.35
N THR A 40 3.31 -0.61 -5.46
CA THR A 40 3.92 -0.27 -6.75
C THR A 40 3.46 1.09 -7.24
N LYS A 41 2.16 1.35 -7.12
CA LYS A 41 1.57 2.61 -7.51
C LYS A 41 2.01 3.77 -6.60
N VAL A 42 2.07 3.55 -5.29
CA VAL A 42 2.62 4.53 -4.32
C VAL A 42 4.04 4.93 -4.69
N ARG A 43 4.92 3.95 -4.98
CA ARG A 43 6.29 4.21 -5.40
C ARG A 43 6.33 5.10 -6.65
N GLU A 44 5.46 4.86 -7.63
CA GLU A 44 5.38 5.69 -8.85
C GLU A 44 4.91 7.11 -8.54
N LEU A 45 3.87 7.27 -7.72
CA LEU A 45 3.35 8.57 -7.28
C LEU A 45 4.43 9.40 -6.57
N LEU A 46 5.18 8.77 -5.66
CA LEU A 46 6.28 9.40 -4.93
C LEU A 46 7.49 9.69 -5.84
N SER A 47 7.69 8.94 -6.92
CA SER A 47 8.79 9.20 -7.86
C SER A 47 8.47 10.36 -8.81
N ASN A 48 7.21 10.48 -9.23
CA ASN A 48 6.74 11.48 -10.20
C ASN A 48 6.32 12.82 -9.56
N GLY A 49 6.56 13.01 -8.26
CA GLY A 49 6.33 14.28 -7.58
C GLY A 49 4.87 14.60 -7.26
N MET A 50 3.98 13.59 -7.18
CA MET A 50 2.55 13.76 -6.84
C MET A 50 1.88 14.90 -7.65
N GLN A 51 1.67 14.72 -8.95
CA GLN A 51 0.84 15.68 -9.69
C GLN A 51 -0.61 15.58 -9.18
N LYS A 52 -1.10 16.65 -8.53
CA LYS A 52 -2.48 16.78 -8.03
C LYS A 52 -3.56 16.38 -9.05
N GLN A 53 -3.26 16.47 -10.34
CA GLN A 53 -4.18 16.17 -11.45
C GLN A 53 -4.32 14.67 -11.76
N SER A 54 -3.47 13.81 -11.21
CA SER A 54 -3.50 12.35 -11.47
C SER A 54 -4.46 11.59 -10.55
N MET A 55 -5.06 12.26 -9.57
CA MET A 55 -5.98 11.67 -8.59
C MET A 55 -7.42 11.87 -9.10
N GLY A 56 -7.83 11.00 -10.01
CA GLY A 56 -9.21 10.93 -10.48
C GLY A 56 -10.18 10.61 -9.34
N GLU A 57 -11.47 10.89 -9.55
CA GLU A 57 -12.58 10.87 -8.59
C GLU A 57 -12.91 9.49 -7.97
N SER A 58 -12.05 8.48 -8.14
CA SER A 58 -12.17 7.17 -7.50
C SER A 58 -11.23 7.10 -6.31
N ARG A 59 -11.68 6.52 -5.19
CA ARG A 59 -10.87 6.27 -3.99
C ARG A 59 -9.72 5.30 -4.30
N ASP A 60 -8.64 5.79 -4.89
CA ASP A 60 -7.43 5.01 -5.16
C ASP A 60 -6.63 4.88 -3.86
N GLY A 61 -6.65 3.69 -3.26
CA GLY A 61 -5.92 3.42 -2.01
C GLY A 61 -4.41 3.67 -2.12
N ALA A 62 -3.83 3.73 -3.32
CA ALA A 62 -2.44 4.14 -3.50
C ALA A 62 -2.26 5.65 -3.37
N ALA A 63 -3.20 6.45 -3.87
CA ALA A 63 -3.18 7.89 -3.70
C ALA A 63 -3.37 8.27 -2.21
N GLU A 64 -4.36 7.66 -1.55
CA GLU A 64 -4.61 7.85 -0.13
C GLU A 64 -3.38 7.48 0.72
N LEU A 65 -2.77 6.32 0.47
CA LEU A 65 -1.54 5.91 1.16
C LEU A 65 -0.38 6.87 0.88
N ALA A 66 -0.21 7.34 -0.36
CA ALA A 66 0.85 8.28 -0.69
C ALA A 66 0.68 9.63 0.03
N GLU A 67 -0.55 10.15 0.11
CA GLU A 67 -0.88 11.36 0.87
C GLU A 67 -0.61 11.19 2.37
N MET A 68 -1.06 10.08 2.96
CA MET A 68 -0.77 9.76 4.37
C MET A 68 0.73 9.72 4.65
N LEU A 69 1.52 9.11 3.76
CA LEU A 69 2.96 8.95 3.94
C LEU A 69 3.73 10.27 3.85
N ILE A 70 3.31 11.23 3.02
CA ILE A 70 4.00 12.52 2.89
C ILE A 70 3.51 13.56 3.91
N GLY A 71 2.37 13.32 4.56
CA GLY A 71 1.76 14.23 5.52
C GLY A 71 2.26 14.07 6.96
N VAL A 72 3.30 13.26 7.19
CA VAL A 72 3.80 12.92 8.53
C VAL A 72 5.31 13.14 8.65
N ASP A 73 5.78 13.35 9.87
CA ASP A 73 7.22 13.53 10.15
C ASP A 73 7.98 12.20 10.22
N ARG A 74 7.29 11.10 10.55
CA ARG A 74 7.90 9.78 10.76
C ARG A 74 7.06 8.66 10.16
N VAL A 75 7.74 7.70 9.54
CA VAL A 75 7.14 6.46 9.04
C VAL A 75 7.92 5.26 9.53
N HIS A 76 7.23 4.30 10.13
CA HIS A 76 7.79 3.01 10.51
C HIS A 76 7.14 1.89 9.69
N PHE A 77 7.93 1.18 8.88
CA PHE A 77 7.47 0.05 8.09
C PHE A 77 7.70 -1.26 8.83
N PHE A 78 6.62 -1.96 9.19
CA PHE A 78 6.67 -3.36 9.60
C PHE A 78 6.41 -4.28 8.39
N VAL A 79 7.45 -4.93 7.89
CA VAL A 79 7.41 -5.70 6.63
C VAL A 79 7.40 -7.19 6.89
N GLY A 80 6.21 -7.79 6.77
CA GLY A 80 6.04 -9.24 6.86
C GLY A 80 6.75 -10.01 5.75
N LEU A 81 7.28 -11.20 6.05
CA LEU A 81 7.87 -12.15 5.08
C LEU A 81 6.87 -13.15 4.46
N ALA A 82 5.61 -13.10 4.88
CA ALA A 82 4.59 -14.04 4.43
C ALA A 82 4.43 -14.02 2.89
N GLN A 83 4.64 -15.19 2.28
CA GLN A 83 4.37 -15.42 0.86
C GLN A 83 2.87 -15.62 0.66
N ASN A 84 2.30 -14.96 -0.34
CA ASN A 84 0.91 -15.18 -0.73
C ASN A 84 0.86 -16.31 -1.78
N PRO A 85 0.31 -17.50 -1.47
CA PRO A 85 0.26 -18.61 -2.43
C PRO A 85 -0.52 -18.27 -3.70
N ALA A 86 -1.51 -17.35 -3.62
CA ALA A 86 -2.26 -16.87 -4.77
C ALA A 86 -1.35 -16.18 -5.81
N TYR A 87 -0.24 -15.58 -5.37
CA TYR A 87 0.77 -14.98 -6.25
C TYR A 87 1.39 -15.98 -7.23
N LYS A 88 1.42 -17.28 -6.89
CA LYS A 88 1.91 -18.32 -7.80
C LYS A 88 0.92 -18.71 -8.89
N LYS A 89 -0.37 -18.36 -8.74
CA LYS A 89 -1.47 -18.77 -9.63
C LYS A 89 -1.96 -17.64 -10.55
N THR A 90 -1.64 -16.39 -10.25
CA THR A 90 -2.12 -15.23 -11.01
C THR A 90 -1.09 -14.83 -12.07
N TYR A 91 -1.54 -14.48 -13.28
CA TYR A 91 -0.76 -13.83 -14.34
C TYR A 91 -0.40 -12.39 -13.95
N LEU A 92 0.23 -12.20 -12.79
CA LEU A 92 0.79 -10.92 -12.43
C LEU A 92 1.98 -10.64 -13.38
N PRO A 93 2.23 -9.37 -13.73
CA PRO A 93 3.38 -9.01 -14.55
C PRO A 93 4.64 -9.65 -13.94
N ARG A 94 5.43 -10.36 -14.75
CA ARG A 94 6.66 -11.06 -14.32
C ARG A 94 7.68 -10.14 -13.64
N GLU A 95 7.49 -8.83 -13.74
CA GLU A 95 8.41 -7.77 -13.30
C GLU A 95 8.07 -7.16 -11.94
N LEU A 96 7.05 -7.67 -11.22
CA LEU A 96 6.74 -7.13 -9.89
C LEU A 96 7.88 -7.41 -8.89
N GLU A 97 8.40 -6.32 -8.32
CA GLU A 97 9.45 -6.36 -7.30
C GLU A 97 8.97 -7.05 -6.01
N THR A 98 9.90 -7.51 -5.19
CA THR A 98 9.55 -8.04 -3.87
C THR A 98 9.00 -6.93 -2.96
N ARG A 99 8.15 -7.29 -1.99
CA ARG A 99 7.63 -6.35 -0.97
C ARG A 99 8.75 -5.61 -0.26
N GLN A 100 9.88 -6.28 0.00
CA GLN A 100 11.03 -5.65 0.66
C GLN A 100 11.71 -4.62 -0.25
N ALA A 101 11.91 -4.95 -1.53
CA ALA A 101 12.52 -4.04 -2.49
C ALA A 101 11.67 -2.78 -2.68
N ILE A 102 10.34 -2.95 -2.80
CA ILE A 102 9.44 -1.81 -3.03
C ILE A 102 9.36 -0.90 -1.80
N VAL A 103 9.27 -1.46 -0.60
CA VAL A 103 9.26 -0.68 0.65
C VAL A 103 10.57 0.08 0.82
N LYS A 104 11.72 -0.51 0.48
CA LYS A 104 13.01 0.20 0.50
C LYS A 104 13.02 1.40 -0.45
N LYS A 105 12.46 1.27 -1.66
CA LYS A 105 12.36 2.40 -2.61
C LYS A 105 11.44 3.50 -2.11
N ILE A 106 10.30 3.14 -1.51
CA ILE A 106 9.39 4.11 -0.89
C ILE A 106 10.09 4.81 0.28
N ALA A 107 10.75 4.07 1.16
CA ALA A 107 11.50 4.61 2.29
C ALA A 107 12.55 5.62 1.83
N GLN A 108 13.32 5.30 0.79
CA GLN A 108 14.28 6.23 0.20
C GLN A 108 13.62 7.49 -0.39
N ALA A 109 12.43 7.35 -0.98
CA ALA A 109 11.70 8.50 -1.52
C ALA A 109 11.16 9.42 -0.42
N LEU A 110 10.78 8.87 0.73
CA LEU A 110 10.31 9.62 1.89
C LEU A 110 11.48 10.27 2.65
N ASP A 111 12.59 9.56 2.84
CA ASP A 111 13.81 10.06 3.46
C ASP A 111 14.37 11.30 2.71
N LYS A 112 14.37 11.25 1.36
CA LYS A 112 14.71 12.40 0.51
C LYS A 112 13.81 13.63 0.70
N ARG A 113 12.63 13.46 1.30
CA ARG A 113 11.69 14.54 1.62
C ARG A 113 11.83 15.04 3.06
N GLY A 114 12.79 14.52 3.82
CA GLY A 114 13.03 14.89 5.22
C GLY A 114 12.15 14.14 6.22
N ILE A 115 11.47 13.07 5.79
CA ILE A 115 10.64 12.24 6.65
C ILE A 115 11.53 11.16 7.27
N GLU A 116 11.50 11.00 8.58
CA GLU A 116 12.28 9.97 9.28
C GLU A 116 11.68 8.59 9.00
N VAL A 117 12.44 7.69 8.38
CA VAL A 117 11.95 6.35 8.01
C VAL A 117 12.72 5.25 8.70
N THR A 118 11.99 4.31 9.30
CA THR A 118 12.54 3.06 9.84
C THR A 118 11.85 1.86 9.19
N VAL A 119 12.59 0.77 9.00
CA VAL A 119 12.08 -0.46 8.37
C VAL A 119 12.46 -1.66 9.21
N GLU A 120 11.46 -2.36 9.73
CA GLU A 120 11.59 -3.63 10.44
C GLU A 120 11.12 -4.77 9.52
N ILE A 121 11.91 -5.84 9.42
CA ILE A 121 11.56 -7.04 8.65
C ILE A 121 11.24 -8.15 9.64
N ALA A 122 10.05 -8.73 9.54
CA ALA A 122 9.52 -9.75 10.45
C ALA A 122 8.81 -10.91 9.74
#